data_AF-A0A0V1DPN4-F1
#
_entry.id   AF-A0A0V1DPN4-F1
#
_cell.length_a   1.000
_cell.length_b   1.000
_cell.length_c   1.000
_cell.angle_alpha   90.00
_cell.angle_beta   90.00
_cell.angle_gamma   90.00
#
_symmetry.space_group_name_H-M   'P 1'
#
loop_
_entity.id
_entity.type
_entity.pdbx_description
1 polymer ?
#
loop_
_entity_poly.entity_id
_entity_poly.type
_entity_poly.pdbx_seq_one_letter_code
_entity_poly.pdbx_strand_id
1 'polypeptide(L)'
;LFDTGAERSFVREDVAQELGLRGEKLSVTVHGFGGGNKELQESMLVRFHLSPLSGEPRKLIEALTTKTLCDEYLHGASLICAIWEWQTKRKNI
;
A
#
# COMPACT_ATOMS: atom_id res chain seq x y z
N LEU A 1 3.82 0.23 6.25
CA LEU A 1 4.82 -0.77 5.79
C LEU A 1 5.64 -0.13 4.68
N PHE A 2 6.97 -0.20 4.74
CA PHE A 2 7.80 0.12 3.58
C PHE A 2 8.05 -1.17 2.80
N ASP A 3 7.42 -1.30 1.65
CA ASP A 3 7.41 -2.52 0.84
C ASP A 3 8.13 -2.26 -0.49
N THR A 4 9.35 -2.79 -0.63
CA THR A 4 10.11 -2.68 -1.89
C THR A 4 9.59 -3.60 -2.99
N GLY A 5 8.69 -4.53 -2.67
CA GLY A 5 8.03 -5.40 -3.64
C GLY A 5 6.87 -4.71 -4.38
N ALA A 6 6.43 -3.54 -3.93
CA ALA A 6 5.38 -2.77 -4.56
C ALA A 6 5.97 -1.73 -5.53
N GLU A 7 5.46 -1.70 -6.76
CA GLU A 7 5.87 -0.70 -7.78
C GLU A 7 5.34 0.71 -7.47
N ARG A 8 4.28 0.81 -6.69
CA ARG A 8 3.63 2.05 -6.27
C ARG A 8 3.28 1.99 -4.79
N SER A 9 3.26 3.15 -4.14
CA SER A 9 2.82 3.25 -2.75
C SER A 9 1.31 3.25 -2.68
N PHE A 10 0.77 2.60 -1.66
CA PHE A 10 -0.65 2.62 -1.33
C PHE A 10 -0.85 3.09 0.11
N VAL A 11 -1.91 3.85 0.33
CA VAL A 11 -2.37 4.28 1.66
C VAL A 11 -3.84 3.95 1.79
N ARG A 12 -4.32 3.71 3.02
CA ARG A 12 -5.74 3.51 3.22
C ARG A 12 -6.51 4.81 3.01
N GLU A 13 -7.67 4.70 2.39
CA GLU A 13 -8.55 5.83 2.11
C GLU A 13 -9.02 6.56 3.39
N ASP A 14 -9.36 5.80 4.43
CA ASP A 14 -9.80 6.33 5.74
C ASP A 14 -8.72 7.23 6.37
N VAL A 15 -7.47 6.75 6.38
CA VAL A 15 -6.32 7.50 6.91
C VAL A 15 -6.05 8.75 6.07
N ALA A 16 -6.11 8.64 4.74
CA ALA A 16 -5.91 9.78 3.85
C ALA A 16 -6.98 10.86 4.10
N GLN A 17 -8.23 10.45 4.32
CA GLN A 17 -9.34 11.36 4.61
C GLN A 17 -9.20 12.02 5.99
N GLU A 18 -8.83 11.26 7.03
CA GLU A 18 -8.60 11.78 8.38
C GLU A 18 -7.50 12.86 8.39
N LEU A 19 -6.46 12.64 7.58
CA LEU A 19 -5.36 13.59 7.40
C LEU A 19 -5.69 14.74 6.44
N GLY A 20 -6.91 14.77 5.88
CA GLY A 20 -7.35 15.80 4.94
C GLY A 20 -6.58 15.81 3.62
N LEU A 21 -5.95 14.69 3.25
CA LEU A 21 -5.21 14.57 2.00
C LEU A 21 -6.18 14.60 0.82
N ARG A 22 -5.83 15.40 -0.18
CA ARG A 22 -6.59 15.53 -1.43
C ARG A 22 -5.71 15.20 -2.60
N GLY A 23 -6.34 14.79 -3.68
CA GLY A 23 -5.62 14.30 -4.86
C GLY A 23 -6.52 14.16 -6.07
N GLU A 24 -5.88 13.84 -7.19
CA GLU A 24 -6.55 13.47 -8.43
C GLU A 24 -7.15 12.06 -8.29
N LYS A 25 -8.37 11.87 -8.82
CA LYS A 25 -8.97 10.53 -8.92
C LYS A 25 -8.42 9.81 -10.15
N LEU A 26 -7.97 8.58 -9.96
CA LEU A 26 -7.42 7.70 -10.97
C LEU A 26 -8.07 6.32 -10.88
N SER A 27 -8.33 5.73 -12.03
CA SER A 27 -8.66 4.30 -12.14
C SER A 27 -7.35 3.53 -12.35
N VAL A 28 -7.07 2.54 -11.50
CA VAL A 28 -5.85 1.73 -11.59
C VAL A 28 -6.18 0.25 -11.43
N THR A 29 -5.47 -0.60 -12.17
CA THR A 29 -5.52 -2.05 -12.00
C THR A 29 -4.30 -2.49 -11.21
N VAL A 30 -4.53 -3.14 -10.07
CA VAL A 30 -3.46 -3.69 -9.22
C VAL A 30 -3.33 -5.17 -9.51
N HIS A 31 -2.11 -5.60 -9.84
CA HIS A 31 -1.76 -7.00 -10.05
C HIS A 31 -1.04 -7.54 -8.82
N GLY A 32 -1.59 -8.61 -8.25
CA GLY A 32 -0.96 -9.36 -7.17
C GLY A 32 -0.30 -10.64 -7.67
N PHE A 33 0.50 -11.26 -6.80
CA PHE A 33 0.97 -12.61 -7.06
C PHE A 33 -0.21 -13.60 -7.02
N GLY A 34 -0.10 -14.71 -7.77
CA GLY A 34 -1.19 -15.68 -7.94
C GLY A 34 -2.17 -15.31 -9.06
N GLY A 35 -1.87 -14.30 -9.88
CA GLY A 35 -2.67 -13.92 -11.04
C GLY A 35 -3.94 -13.12 -10.72
N GLY A 36 -4.16 -12.78 -9.44
CA GLY A 36 -5.27 -11.93 -9.02
C GLY A 36 -5.06 -10.49 -9.51
N ASN A 37 -6.10 -9.91 -10.12
CA ASN A 37 -6.17 -8.49 -10.40
C ASN A 37 -7.33 -7.86 -9.62
N LYS A 38 -7.14 -6.61 -9.19
CA LYS A 38 -8.20 -5.80 -8.59
C LYS A 38 -8.20 -4.44 -9.25
N GLU A 39 -9.34 -4.05 -9.78
CA GLU A 39 -9.52 -2.71 -10.32
C GLU A 39 -9.94 -1.77 -9.19
N LEU A 40 -9.17 -0.71 -8.99
CA LEU A 40 -9.47 0.38 -8.08
C LEU A 40 -10.02 1.54 -8.91
N GLN A 41 -11.35 1.57 -9.07
CA GLN A 41 -12.06 2.52 -9.92
C GLN A 41 -12.04 3.97 -9.39
N GLU A 42 -11.82 4.17 -8.10
CA GLU A 42 -11.88 5.49 -7.45
C GLU A 42 -10.66 5.75 -6.54
N SER A 43 -9.48 5.29 -6.94
CA SER A 43 -8.27 5.57 -6.18
C SER A 43 -7.89 7.04 -6.31
N MET A 44 -7.48 7.69 -5.23
CA MET A 44 -6.94 9.05 -5.25
C MET A 44 -5.42 9.02 -5.19
N LEU A 45 -4.75 9.79 -6.05
CA LEU A 45 -3.31 10.03 -5.97
C LEU A 45 -3.06 11.15 -4.95
N VAL A 46 -2.66 10.78 -3.75
CA VAL A 46 -2.33 11.72 -2.68
C VAL A 46 -0.83 11.93 -2.56
N ARG A 47 -0.46 13.11 -2.07
CA ARG A 47 0.92 13.52 -1.84
C ARG A 47 1.12 13.94 -0.40
N PHE A 48 2.10 13.36 0.27
CA PHE A 48 2.44 13.72 1.64
C PHE A 48 3.95 13.62 1.88
N HIS A 49 4.42 14.30 2.93
CA HIS A 49 5.83 14.29 3.29
C HIS A 49 6.06 13.45 4.55
N LEU A 50 7.05 12.57 4.50
CA LEU A 50 7.59 11.92 5.68
C LEU A 50 8.70 12.79 6.27
N SER A 51 8.56 13.13 7.54
CA SER A 51 9.61 13.84 8.30
C SER A 51 10.49 12.80 9.01
N PRO A 52 11.79 12.73 8.71
CA PRO A 52 12.73 11.89 9.45
C PRO A 52 12.86 12.37 10.89
N LEU A 53 13.14 11.44 11.81
CA LEU A 53 13.45 11.79 13.20
C LEU A 53 14.85 12.41 13.35
N SER A 54 15.76 12.13 12.41
CA SER A 54 17.19 12.45 12.51
C SER A 54 17.60 13.79 11.86
N GLY A 55 16.68 14.74 11.69
CA GLY A 55 16.99 16.04 11.06
C GLY A 55 17.26 15.99 9.56
N GLU A 56 17.21 14.80 8.95
CA GLU A 56 17.31 14.60 7.51
C GLU A 56 16.16 15.28 6.76
N PRO A 57 16.34 15.61 5.46
CA PRO A 57 15.29 16.24 4.66
C PRO A 57 14.02 15.40 4.59
N ARG A 58 12.88 16.11 4.51
CA ARG A 58 11.58 15.47 4.30
C ARG A 58 11.56 14.75 2.95
N LYS A 59 10.96 13.57 2.93
CA LYS A 59 10.76 12.79 1.70
C LYS A 59 9.33 12.93 1.22
N LEU A 60 9.15 13.43 0.00
CA LEU A 60 7.85 13.42 -0.67
C LEU A 60 7.48 11.98 -1.04
N ILE A 61 6.26 11.58 -0.74
CA ILE A 61 5.67 10.31 -1.11
C ILE A 61 4.40 10.59 -1.93
N GLU A 62 4.30 9.91 -3.06
CA GLU A 62 3.08 9.82 -3.85
C GLU A 62 2.47 8.43 -3.63
N ALA A 63 1.21 8.37 -3.21
CA ALA A 63 0.52 7.12 -2.91
C ALA A 63 -0.91 7.13 -3.46
N LEU A 64 -1.37 5.94 -3.83
CA LEU A 64 -2.73 5.68 -4.26
C LEU A 64 -3.59 5.27 -3.06
N THR A 65 -4.81 5.81 -2.95
CA THR A 65 -5.74 5.39 -1.90
C THR A 65 -6.40 4.06 -2.25
N THR A 66 -6.58 3.22 -1.25
CA THR A 66 -7.38 1.99 -1.35
C THR A 66 -8.19 1.79 -0.08
N LYS A 67 -9.39 1.21 -0.21
CA LYS A 67 -10.25 0.88 0.94
C LYS A 67 -9.61 -0.21 1.81
N THR A 68 -9.00 -1.19 1.15
CA THR A 68 -8.33 -2.32 1.80
C THR A 68 -6.94 -2.51 1.19
N LEU A 69 -5.92 -2.57 2.05
CA LEU A 69 -4.56 -2.95 1.65
C LEU A 69 -4.41 -4.49 1.59
N CYS A 70 -5.26 -5.18 2.35
CA CYS A 70 -5.36 -6.63 2.44
C CYS A 70 -6.84 -7.00 2.42
N ASP A 71 -7.34 -7.64 1.36
CA ASP A 71 -8.65 -8.29 1.45
C ASP A 71 -8.46 -9.72 1.98
N GLU A 72 -9.25 -10.09 2.98
CA GLU A 72 -9.45 -11.50 3.39
C GLU A 72 -10.25 -12.31 2.35
N TYR A 73 -10.91 -11.63 1.40
CA TYR A 73 -11.74 -12.27 0.36
C TYR A 73 -10.94 -12.97 -0.75
N LEU A 74 -9.62 -12.80 -0.77
CA LEU A 74 -8.74 -13.69 -1.51
C LEU A 74 -8.54 -14.94 -0.64
N HIS A 75 -9.28 -16.01 -0.91
CA HIS A 75 -9.02 -17.36 -0.38
C HIS A 75 -7.61 -17.91 -0.71
N GLY A 76 -6.72 -17.09 -1.29
CA GLY A 76 -5.28 -17.23 -1.22
C GLY A 76 -4.70 -15.99 -0.51
N ALA A 77 -4.20 -16.20 0.70
CA ALA A 77 -3.51 -15.26 1.58
C ALA A 77 -3.17 -13.89 0.98
N SER A 78 -3.74 -12.82 1.57
CA SER A 78 -3.27 -11.46 1.33
C SER A 78 -1.74 -11.38 1.48
N LEU A 79 -1.06 -10.85 0.46
CA LEU A 79 0.39 -10.93 0.33
C LEU A 79 1.18 -10.20 1.41
N ILE A 80 0.61 -9.20 2.07
CA ILE A 80 1.30 -8.53 3.19
C ILE A 80 1.42 -9.50 4.38
N CYS A 81 0.42 -10.35 4.63
CA CYS A 81 0.52 -11.44 5.60
C CYS A 81 1.37 -12.59 5.07
N ALA A 82 1.22 -12.97 3.80
CA ALA A 82 1.98 -14.08 3.23
C ALA A 82 3.50 -13.82 3.22
N ILE A 83 3.95 -12.60 2.91
CA ILE A 83 5.38 -12.22 2.97
C ILE A 83 5.89 -12.26 4.41
N TRP A 84 5.12 -11.76 5.39
CA TRP A 84 5.51 -11.83 6.80
C TRP A 84 5.64 -13.28 7.29
N GLU A 85 4.70 -14.16 6.95
CA GLU A 85 4.75 -15.59 7.26
C GLU A 85 5.91 -16.30 6.55
N TRP A 86 6.18 -15.99 5.28
CA TRP A 86 7.30 -16.58 4.54
C TRP A 86 8.66 -16.17 5.12
N GLN A 87 8.80 -14.90 5.50
CA GLN A 87 10.03 -14.37 6.08
C GLN A 87 10.28 -14.90 7.51
N THR A 88 9.22 -15.09 8.30
CA THR A 88 9.35 -15.69 9.64
C THR A 88 9.66 -17.19 9.58
N LYS A 89 9.06 -17.94 8.65
CA LYS A 89 9.41 -19.35 8.44
C LYS A 89 10.87 -19.56 8.00
N ARG A 90 11.44 -18.64 7.22
CA ARG A 90 12.85 -18.73 6.79
C ARG A 90 13.88 -18.40 7.87
N LYS A 91 13.47 -17.79 9.00
CA LYS A 91 14.38 -17.47 10.11
C LYS A 91 14.45 -18.57 11.19
N ASN A 92 13.63 -19.63 11.07
CA ASN A 92 13.57 -20.76 12.01
C ASN A 92 13.97 -22.10 11.35
N ILE A 93 14.79 -22.06 10.28
CA ILE A 93 15.45 -23.24 9.67
C ILE A 93 16.95 -22.95 9.62
#